data_AF-A0A374UR06-F1
#
_entry.id   AF-A0A374UR06-F1
#
_cell.length_a   1.000
_cell.length_b   1.000
_cell.length_c   1.000
_cell.angle_alpha   90.00
_cell.angle_beta   90.00
_cell.angle_gamma   90.00
#
_symmetry.space_group_name_H-M   'P 1'
#
loop_
_entity.id
_entity.type
_entity.pdbx_description
1 polymer ?
#
loop_
_entity_poly.entity_id
_entity_poly.type
_entity_poly.pdbx_seq_one_letter_code
_entity_poly.pdbx_strand_id
1 'polypeptide(L)' 'MENRRKLAIADLCRGFLHVQGFLTDSENEKVHQRILNWQDENEVEITEEQMLSADFTYDDNAKEEDY' A
#
# COMPACT_ATOMS: atom_id res chain seq x y z
N MET A 1 13.14 7.81 -3.20
CA MET A 1 11.83 7.98 -3.87
C MET A 1 11.12 6.64 -3.98
N GLU A 2 11.80 5.59 -4.47
CA GLU A 2 11.25 4.23 -4.61
C GLU A 2 10.75 3.63 -3.29
N ASN A 3 11.52 3.73 -2.20
CA ASN A 3 11.10 3.20 -0.89
C ASN A 3 9.86 3.90 -0.32
N ARG A 4 9.75 5.23 -0.47
CA ARG A 4 8.55 5.98 -0.05
C ARG A 4 7.31 5.54 -0.84
N ARG A 5 7.45 5.39 -2.16
CA ARG A 5 6.37 4.86 -3.01
C ARG A 5 5.97 3.45 -2.60
N LYS A 6 6.94 2.58 -2.33
CA LYS A 6 6.70 1.21 -1.88
C LYS A 6 5.96 1.17 -0.55
N LEU A 7 6.35 2.03 0.41
CA LEU A 7 5.67 2.19 1.70
C LEU A 7 4.21 2.60 1.50
N ALA A 8 3.97 3.67 0.75
CA ALA A 8 2.63 4.18 0.48
C ALA A 8 1.70 3.13 -0.14
N ILE A 9 2.20 2.40 -1.13
CA ILE A 9 1.44 1.30 -1.77
C ILE A 9 1.17 0.16 -0.79
N ALA A 10 2.15 -0.21 0.05
CA ALA A 10 1.97 -1.29 1.02
C ALA A 10 0.89 -0.97 2.05
N ASP A 11 0.88 0.25 2.58
CA ASP A 11 -0.15 0.72 3.52
C ASP A 11 -1.53 0.81 2.86
N LEU A 12 -1.61 1.31 1.63
CA LEU A 12 -2.85 1.32 0.84
C LEU A 12 -3.41 -0.11 0.65
N CYS A 13 -2.57 -1.04 0.17
CA CYS A 13 -2.95 -2.43 -0.03
C CYS A 13 -3.43 -3.09 1.28
N ARG A 14 -2.71 -2.87 2.39
CA ARG A 14 -3.10 -3.39 3.70
C ARG A 14 -4.48 -2.86 4.10
N GLY A 15 -4.67 -1.55 4.02
CA GLY A 15 -5.95 -0.91 4.36
C GLY A 15 -7.10 -1.42 3.49
N PHE A 16 -6.89 -1.54 2.18
CA PHE A 16 -7.88 -2.10 1.25
C PHE A 16 -8.27 -3.53 1.64
N LEU A 17 -7.29 -4.41 1.85
CA LEU A 17 -7.55 -5.81 2.18
C LEU A 17 -8.33 -5.97 3.50
N HIS A 18 -8.02 -5.15 4.50
CA HIS A 18 -8.74 -5.15 5.77
C HIS A 18 -10.18 -4.64 5.64
N VAL A 19 -10.38 -3.48 4.99
CA VAL A 19 -11.72 -2.89 4.81
C VAL A 19 -12.66 -3.79 4.02
N GLN A 20 -12.15 -4.53 3.05
CA GLN A 20 -12.94 -5.49 2.26
C GLN A 20 -13.14 -6.85 2.95
N GLY A 21 -12.59 -7.05 4.16
CA GLY A 21 -12.74 -8.29 4.93
C GLY A 21 -11.86 -9.45 4.46
N PHE A 22 -10.86 -9.20 3.61
CA PHE A 22 -9.86 -10.21 3.23
C PHE A 22 -8.86 -10.50 4.35
N LEU A 23 -8.66 -9.53 5.25
CA LEU A 23 -7.88 -9.69 6.48
C LEU A 23 -8.79 -9.50 7.69
N THR A 24 -8.64 -10.37 8.69
CA THR A 24 -9.15 -10.10 10.04
C THR A 24 -8.35 -8.98 10.70
N ASP A 25 -8.88 -8.39 11.78
CA ASP A 25 -8.15 -7.38 12.58
C ASP A 25 -6.77 -7.87 13.03
N SER A 26 -6.68 -9.15 13.45
CA SER A 26 -5.41 -9.74 13.89
C SER A 26 -4.40 -9.91 12.75
N GLU A 27 -4.86 -10.22 11.54
CA GLU A 27 -3.99 -10.35 10.37
C GLU A 27 -3.55 -8.98 9.85
N ASN A 28 -4.47 -8.02 9.81
CA ASN A 28 -4.15 -6.63 9.47
C ASN A 28 -3.06 -6.08 10.39
N GLU A 29 -3.19 -6.29 11.71
CA GLU A 29 -2.18 -5.85 12.68
C GLU A 29 -0.82 -6.51 12.42
N LYS A 30 -0.79 -7.83 12.17
CA LYS A 30 0.46 -8.53 11.84
C LYS A 30 1.12 -7.99 10.57
N VAL A 31 0.34 -7.63 9.55
CA VAL A 31 0.87 -7.02 8.33
C VAL A 31 1.36 -5.60 8.60
N HIS A 32 0.61 -4.80 9.36
CA HIS A 32 1.02 -3.44 9.74
C HIS A 32 2.36 -3.44 10.47
N GLN A 33 2.56 -4.33 11.45
CA GLN A 33 3.83 -4.46 12.16
C GLN A 33 5.00 -4.83 11.25
N ARG A 34 4.77 -5.68 10.22
CA ARG A 34 5.81 -5.99 9.23
C ARG A 34 6.16 -4.78 8.35
N ILE A 35 5.18 -3.95 8.00
CA ILE A 35 5.40 -2.72 7.25
C ILE A 35 6.20 -1.72 8.09
N LEU A 36 5.84 -1.52 9.37
CA LEU A 36 6.55 -0.63 10.29
C LEU A 36 8.01 -1.08 10.50
N ASN A 37 8.24 -2.36 10.78
CA ASN A 37 9.61 -2.87 10.92
C ASN A 37 10.44 -2.64 9.65
N TRP A 38 9.86 -2.87 8.47
CA TRP A 38 10.55 -2.60 7.20
C TRP A 38 10.81 -1.10 7.01
N GLN A 39 9.85 -0.23 7.36
CA GLN A 39 10.00 1.21 7.30
C GLN A 39 11.17 1.69 8.17
N ASP A 40 11.25 1.19 9.41
CA ASP A 40 12.31 1.52 10.36
C ASP A 40 13.67 1.02 9.89
N GLU A 41 13.77 -0.24 9.44
CA GLU A 41 15.01 -0.83 8.90
C GLU A 41 15.56 -0.08 7.68
N ASN A 42 14.70 0.59 6.92
CA ASN A 42 15.07 1.31 5.69
C ASN A 42 15.10 2.83 5.88
N GLU A 43 14.92 3.31 7.13
CA GLU A 43 14.94 4.73 7.50
C GLU A 43 14.02 5.59 6.59
N VAL A 44 12.81 5.09 6.30
CA VAL A 44 11.88 5.72 5.38
C VAL A 44 10.94 6.67 6.12
N GLU A 45 11.14 7.96 5.94
CA GLU A 45 10.16 8.98 6.32
C GLU A 45 9.23 9.32 5.14
N ILE A 46 7.93 9.46 5.42
CA ILE A 46 6.90 9.82 4.46
C ILE A 46 5.88 10.76 5.11
N THR A 47 5.40 11.77 4.37
CA THR A 47 4.32 12.63 4.85
C THR A 47 2.96 12.00 4.62
N GLU A 48 1.92 12.50 5.30
CA GLU A 48 0.55 12.04 5.09
C GLU A 48 0.10 12.27 3.64
N GLU A 49 0.42 13.41 3.03
CA GLU A 49 0.06 13.69 1.63
C GLU A 49 0.76 12.72 0.66
N GLN A 50 2.01 12.35 0.94
CA GLN A 50 2.73 11.36 0.15
C GLN A 50 2.13 9.96 0.31
N MET A 51 1.73 9.59 1.53
CA MET A 51 1.03 8.33 1.81
C MET A 51 -0.30 8.26 1.05
N LEU A 52 -1.11 9.32 1.13
CA LEU A 52 -2.43 9.42 0.50
C LEU A 52 -2.36 9.59 -1.03
N SER A 53 -1.18 9.88 -1.60
CA SER A 53 -1.00 9.99 -3.05
C SER A 53 -1.00 8.64 -3.77
N ALA A 54 -0.90 7.52 -3.05
CA ALA A 54 -1.06 6.19 -3.62
C ALA A 54 -2.55 5.87 -3.84
N ASP A 55 -2.90 5.40 -5.04
CA ASP A 55 -4.27 5.02 -5.41
C ASP A 55 -4.26 3.86 -6.41
N PHE A 56 -5.41 3.20 -6.56
CA PHE A 56 -5.67 2.20 -7.59
C PHE A 56 -6.45 2.82 -8.74
N THR A 57 -6.04 2.53 -9.98
CA THR A 57 -6.83 2.82 -11.17
C THR A 57 -7.28 1.51 -11.80
N TYR A 58 -8.58 1.34 -11.95
CA TYR A 58 -9.20 0.20 -12.66
C TYR A 58 -10.02 0.73 -13.82
N ASP A 59 -9.86 0.13 -14.99
CA ASP A 59 -10.60 0.48 -16.21
C ASP A 59 -11.19 -0.80 -16.83
N ASP A 60 -12.51 -0.98 -16.71
CA ASP A 60 -13.27 -2.09 -17.33
C ASP A 60 -13.13 -2.13 -18.86
N ASN A 61 -12.75 -1.02 -19.48
CA ASN A 61 -12.65 -0.89 -20.93
C ASN A 61 -11.20 -0.88 -21.42
N ALA A 62 -10.23 -1.23 -20.56
CA ALA A 62 -8.83 -1.32 -20.93
C ALA A 62 -8.68 -2.23 -22.17
N LYS A 63 -8.07 -1.69 -23.22
CA LYS A 63 -7.76 -2.42 -24.45
C LYS A 63 -6.29 -2.79 -24.46
N GLU A 64 -5.97 -3.91 -25.08
CA GLU A 64 -4.59 -4.25 -25.40
C GLU A 64 -4.03 -3.15 -26.33
N GLU A 65 -2.89 -2.55 -25.97
CA GLU A 65 -2.23 -1.60 -26.87
C GLU A 65 -1.61 -2.38 -28.03
N ASP A 66 -1.99 -2.04 -29.27
CA ASP A 66 -1.35 -2.61 -30.46
C ASP A 66 0.12 -2.15 -30.52
N TYR A 67 1.06 -3.06 -30.21
CA TYR A 67 2.52 -2.83 -30.30
C TYR A 67 3.08 -3.02 -31.72
#